data_AF-A0A6G3X1W8-F1
#
_entry.id   AF-A0A6G3X1W8-F1
#
_cell.length_a   1.000
_cell.length_b   1.000
_cell.length_c   1.000
_cell.angle_alpha   90.00
_cell.angle_beta   90.00
_cell.angle_gamma   90.00
#
_symmetry.space_group_name_H-M   'P 1'
#
loop_
_entity.id
_entity.type
_entity.pdbx_description
1 polymer ?
#
loop_
_entity_poly.entity_id
_entity_poly.type
_entity_poly.pdbx_seq_one_letter_code
_entity_poly.pdbx_strand_id
1 'polypeptide(L)' 'QAIGYKLGERAWLLGRENARAAHGDAFDLKSWHMAALSQGSLGLDDLVDELSRL' A
#
# COMPACT_ATOMS: atom_id res chain seq x y z
N GLN A 1 -3.08 8.28 19.81
CA GLN A 1 -4.08 7.63 18.93
C GLN A 1 -4.53 8.52 17.74
N ALA A 2 -3.70 9.44 17.22
CA ALA A 2 -3.97 10.17 15.96
C ALA A 2 -2.82 10.04 14.93
N ILE A 3 -1.59 9.92 15.43
CA ILE A 3 -0.38 9.76 14.61
C ILE A 3 -0.41 8.46 13.80
N GLY A 4 -0.85 7.34 14.39
CA GLY A 4 -0.93 6.05 13.71
C GLY A 4 -1.82 6.06 12.46
N TYR A 5 -2.96 6.76 12.51
CA TYR A 5 -3.86 6.91 11.36
C TYR A 5 -3.19 7.69 10.22
N LYS A 6 -2.59 8.84 10.54
CA LYS A 6 -1.91 9.69 9.54
C LYS A 6 -0.70 9.00 8.93
N LEU A 7 0.01 8.21 9.73
CA LEU A 7 1.18 7.50 9.27
C LEU A 7 0.81 6.29 8.40
N GLY A 8 -0.25 5.56 8.76
CA GLY A 8 -0.83 4.51 7.92
C GLY A 8 -1.37 5.05 6.59
N GLU A 9 -2.08 6.18 6.60
CA GLU A 9 -2.56 6.86 5.38
C GLU A 9 -1.39 7.23 4.47
N ARG A 10 -0.30 7.80 5.03
CA ARG A 10 0.90 8.13 4.26
C ARG A 10 1.56 6.90 3.66
N ALA A 11 1.70 5.83 4.45
CA ALA A 11 2.27 4.56 3.98
C ALA A 11 1.44 3.95 2.85
N TRP A 12 0.11 4.00 2.96
CA TRP A 12 -0.83 3.52 1.94
C TRP A 12 -0.67 4.25 0.61
N LEU A 13 -0.63 5.59 0.66
CA LEU A 13 -0.47 6.41 -0.53
C LEU A 13 0.88 6.19 -1.21
N LEU A 14 1.96 6.07 -0.41
CA LEU A 14 3.31 5.82 -0.92
C LEU A 14 3.42 4.44 -1.57
N GLY A 15 2.94 3.39 -0.90
CA GLY A 15 2.95 2.03 -1.44
C GLY A 15 2.19 1.92 -2.77
N ARG A 16 1.02 2.57 -2.86
CA ARG A 16 0.24 2.61 -4.11
C ARG A 16 0.96 3.30 -5.25
N GLU A 17 1.66 4.40 -4.96
CA GLU A 17 2.40 5.13 -5.99
C GLU A 17 3.60 4.31 -6.49
N ASN A 18 4.31 3.64 -5.58
CA ASN A 18 5.40 2.73 -5.92
C ASN A 18 4.91 1.54 -6.76
N ALA A 19 3.80 0.92 -6.36
CA ALA A 19 3.15 -0.14 -7.12
C ALA A 19 2.78 0.32 -8.53
N ARG A 20 2.14 1.49 -8.65
CA ARG A 20 1.81 2.09 -9.95
C ARG A 20 3.07 2.32 -10.79
N ALA A 21 4.15 2.83 -10.21
CA ALA A 21 5.40 3.06 -10.92
C ALA A 21 6.06 1.74 -11.37
N ALA A 22 5.99 0.69 -10.55
CA ALA A 22 6.55 -0.63 -10.85
C ALA A 22 5.77 -1.38 -11.94
N HIS A 23 4.43 -1.31 -11.90
CA HIS A 23 3.55 -2.03 -12.81
C HIS A 23 3.19 -1.25 -14.08
N GLY A 24 3.35 0.09 -14.09
CA GLY A 24 3.06 0.94 -15.23
C GLY A 24 1.63 0.77 -15.73
N ASP A 25 1.46 0.60 -17.04
CA ASP A 25 0.14 0.41 -17.67
C ASP A 25 -0.58 -0.88 -17.24
N ALA A 26 0.14 -1.84 -16.63
CA ALA A 26 -0.46 -3.05 -16.08
C ALA A 26 -1.04 -2.85 -14.67
N PHE A 27 -0.88 -1.67 -14.06
CA PHE A 27 -1.42 -1.38 -12.74
C PHE A 27 -2.95 -1.31 -12.75
N ASP A 28 -3.60 -2.24 -12.04
CA ASP A 28 -5.04 -2.21 -11.79
C ASP A 28 -5.34 -1.83 -10.34
N LEU A 29 -5.93 -0.64 -10.14
CA LEU A 29 -6.22 -0.09 -8.81
C LEU A 29 -7.15 -0.99 -7.98
N LYS A 30 -8.09 -1.68 -8.64
CA LYS A 30 -9.07 -2.52 -7.97
C LYS A 30 -8.42 -3.80 -7.44
N SER A 31 -7.66 -4.48 -8.27
CA SER A 31 -6.93 -5.71 -7.91
C SER A 31 -5.90 -5.42 -6.83
N TRP A 32 -5.16 -4.30 -6.96
CA TRP A 32 -4.23 -3.83 -5.94
C TRP A 32 -4.92 -3.60 -4.59
N HIS A 33 -6.08 -2.91 -4.57
CA HIS A 33 -6.83 -2.69 -3.32
C HIS A 33 -7.27 -4.00 -2.65
N MET A 34 -7.75 -4.95 -3.46
CA MET A 34 -8.19 -6.25 -2.93
C MET A 34 -7.02 -7.04 -2.34
N ALA A 35 -5.86 -7.04 -3.02
CA ALA A 35 -4.65 -7.66 -2.51
C ALA A 35 -4.17 -6.99 -1.22
N ALA A 36 -4.09 -5.66 -1.20
CA ALA A 36 -3.67 -4.88 -0.03
C ALA A 36 -4.54 -5.14 1.21
N LEU A 37 -5.87 -5.22 1.05
CA LEU A 37 -6.79 -5.53 2.16
C LEU A 37 -6.70 -6.98 2.64
N SER A 38 -6.27 -7.92 1.78
CA SER A 38 -6.12 -9.34 2.15
C SER A 38 -4.89 -9.65 3.00
N GLN A 39 -3.91 -8.74 3.08
CA GLN A 39 -2.67 -8.92 3.85
C GLN A 39 -2.89 -8.92 5.38
N GLY A 40 -4.05 -8.46 5.87
CA GLY A 40 -4.32 -8.37 7.30
C GLY A 40 -3.56 -7.23 7.99
N SER A 41 -3.32 -7.35 9.30
CA SER A 41 -2.58 -6.32 10.05
C SER A 41 -1.07 -6.47 9.85
N LEU A 42 -0.47 -5.43 9.27
CA LEU A 42 0.98 -5.29 9.11
C LEU A 42 1.54 -4.25 10.09
N GLY A 43 2.81 -4.42 10.46
CA GLY A 43 3.60 -3.34 11.03
C GLY A 43 3.75 -2.20 10.01
N LEU A 44 3.80 -0.96 10.50
CA LEU A 44 3.86 0.20 9.62
C LEU A 44 5.14 0.24 8.77
N ASP A 45 6.26 -0.19 9.32
CA ASP A 45 7.55 -0.22 8.61
C ASP A 45 7.50 -1.21 7.43
N ASP A 46 6.81 -2.34 7.60
CA ASP A 46 6.63 -3.35 6.55
C ASP A 46 5.53 -2.99 5.54
N LEU A 47 4.57 -2.13 5.94
CA LEU A 47 3.40 -1.80 5.14
C LEU A 47 3.76 -1.15 3.80
N VAL A 48 4.74 -0.25 3.78
CA VAL A 48 5.14 0.43 2.52
C VAL A 48 5.75 -0.58 1.55
N ASP A 49 6.66 -1.42 2.02
CA ASP A 49 7.37 -2.38 1.19
C ASP A 49 6.41 -3.42 0.61
N GLU A 50 5.49 -3.92 1.44
CA GLU A 50 4.51 -4.91 0.97
C GLU A 50 3.54 -4.30 -0.04
N LEU A 51 3.00 -3.11 0.24
CA LEU A 51 2.10 -2.42 -0.69
C LEU A 51 2.76 -2.02 -2.01
N SER A 52 4.08 -1.79 -2.00
CA SER A 52 4.85 -1.41 -3.19
C SER A 52 5.11 -2.59 -4.15
N ARG A 53 5.00 -3.83 -3.67
CA ARG A 53 5.22 -5.05 -4.46
C ARG A 53 3.95 -5.59 -5.14
N LEU A 54 2.78 -5.09 -4.73
CA LEU A 54 1.47 -5.44 -5.27
C LEU A 54 1.17 -4.65 -6.54
#